data_AF-A0A2E2E2S6-F1
#
_entry.id   AF-A0A2E2E2S6-F1
#
_cell.length_a   1.000
_cell.length_b   1.000
_cell.length_c   1.000
_cell.angle_alpha   90.00
_cell.angle_beta   90.00
_cell.angle_gamma   90.00
#
_symmetry.space_group_name_H-M   'P 1'
#
loop_
_entity.id
_entity.type
_entity.pdbx_description
1 polymer ?
#
loop_
_entity_poly.entity_id
_entity_poly.type
_entity_poly.pdbx_seq_one_letter_code
_entity_poly.pdbx_strand_id
1 'polypeptide(L)' 'MARPKSDKRVVRLSVSLCEEDHAEVARLAAELDLSTAWVIRRAVAEFVARHGNKHVDDLPLKRPGPRAA' A
#
# COMPACT_ATOMS: atom_id res chain seq x y z
N MET A 1 -9.74 -31.82 10.54
CA MET A 1 -8.65 -30.97 11.05
C MET A 1 -9.05 -29.51 10.85
N ALA A 2 -9.43 -28.80 11.91
CA ALA A 2 -9.81 -27.38 11.81
C ALA A 2 -8.55 -26.53 11.60
N ARG A 3 -8.50 -25.75 10.52
CA ARG A 3 -7.39 -24.86 10.19
C ARG A 3 -7.30 -23.77 11.28
N PRO A 4 -6.15 -23.57 11.95
CA PRO A 4 -6.00 -22.48 12.91
C PRO A 4 -6.22 -21.15 12.18
N LYS A 5 -7.27 -20.44 12.58
CA LYS A 5 -7.63 -19.13 12.04
C LYS A 5 -6.67 -18.13 12.66
N SER A 6 -5.52 -17.94 12.01
CA SER A 6 -4.62 -16.84 12.34
C SER A 6 -5.40 -15.54 12.23
N ASP A 7 -5.68 -14.92 13.36
CA ASP A 7 -6.67 -13.85 13.57
C ASP A 7 -6.22 -12.47 13.02
N LYS A 8 -5.39 -12.50 11.97
CA LYS A 8 -4.96 -11.28 11.28
C LYS A 8 -6.13 -10.78 10.44
N ARG A 9 -6.85 -9.78 10.98
CA ARG A 9 -7.91 -9.08 10.24
C ARG A 9 -7.34 -8.51 8.94
N VAL A 10 -7.74 -9.09 7.82
CA VAL A 10 -7.45 -8.55 6.49
C VAL A 10 -8.56 -7.56 6.15
N VAL A 11 -8.19 -6.30 5.91
CA VAL A 11 -9.11 -5.26 5.43
C VAL A 11 -8.99 -5.16 3.91
N ARG A 12 -10.12 -5.21 3.20
CA ARG A 12 -10.15 -5.00 1.75
C ARG A 12 -10.12 -3.50 1.48
N LEU A 13 -9.21 -3.09 0.59
CA LEU A 13 -9.06 -1.72 0.13
C LEU A 13 -9.20 -1.68 -1.40
N SER A 14 -9.93 -0.70 -1.91
CA SER A 14 -9.93 -0.34 -3.34
C SER A 14 -9.23 1.00 -3.48
N VAL A 15 -8.23 1.08 -4.35
CA VAL A 15 -7.49 2.31 -4.66
C VAL A 15 -7.54 2.55 -6.16
N SER A 16 -7.73 3.80 -6.55
CA SER A 16 -7.59 4.24 -7.94
C SER A 16 -6.16 4.71 -8.15
N LEU A 17 -5.51 4.24 -9.20
CA LEU A 17 -4.19 4.66 -9.64
C LEU A 17 -4.30 5.26 -11.04
N CYS A 18 -3.34 6.10 -11.41
CA CYS A 18 -3.17 6.48 -12.80
C CYS A 18 -2.84 5.24 -13.65
N GLU A 19 -3.21 5.27 -14.93
CA GLU A 19 -3.02 4.14 -15.84
C GLU A 19 -1.54 3.72 -15.94
N GLU A 20 -0.65 4.71 -16.04
CA GLU A 20 0.81 4.52 -16.11
C GLU A 20 1.35 3.79 -14.86
N ASP A 21 0.97 4.24 -13.66
CA ASP A 21 1.40 3.63 -12.40
C ASP A 21 0.87 2.20 -12.26
N HIS A 22 -0.39 1.97 -12.65
CA HIS A 22 -0.98 0.63 -12.63
C HIS A 22 -0.24 -0.31 -13.60
N ALA A 23 0.09 0.16 -14.81
CA ALA A 23 0.82 -0.60 -15.81
C ALA A 23 2.23 -0.98 -15.31
N GLU A 24 2.96 -0.06 -14.70
CA GLU A 24 4.29 -0.35 -14.15
C GLU A 24 4.23 -1.36 -12.99
N VAL A 25 3.27 -1.22 -12.07
CA VAL A 25 3.11 -2.19 -10.98
C VAL A 25 2.73 -3.56 -11.53
N ALA A 26 1.88 -3.62 -12.57
CA ALA A 26 1.51 -4.88 -13.22
C ALA A 26 2.70 -5.52 -13.95
N ARG A 27 3.53 -4.73 -14.63
CA ARG A 27 4.76 -5.19 -15.30
C ARG A 27 5.73 -5.79 -14.29
N LEU A 28 6.02 -5.07 -13.20
CA LEU A 28 6.89 -5.55 -12.11
C LEU A 28 6.36 -6.83 -11.46
N ALA A 29 5.04 -6.92 -11.29
CA ALA A 29 4.40 -8.12 -10.75
C ALA A 29 4.59 -9.32 -11.70
N ALA A 30 4.44 -9.12 -13.01
CA ALA A 30 4.65 -10.16 -14.01
C ALA A 30 6.12 -10.62 -14.10
N GLU A 31 7.08 -9.69 -14.07
CA GLU A 31 8.51 -10.00 -14.11
C GLU A 31 8.98 -10.83 -12.90
N LEU A 32 8.35 -10.64 -11.75
CA LEU A 32 8.71 -11.31 -10.49
C LEU A 32 7.84 -12.54 -10.18
N ASP A 33 6.89 -12.89 -11.04
CA ASP A 33 5.89 -13.95 -10.83
C ASP A 33 5.07 -13.75 -9.53
N LEU A 34 4.64 -12.50 -9.31
CA LEU A 34 3.88 -12.08 -8.13
C LEU A 34 2.54 -11.49 -8.54
N SER A 35 1.58 -11.49 -7.61
CA SER A 35 0.34 -10.73 -7.83
C SER A 35 0.57 -9.25 -7.64
N THR A 36 -0.07 -8.41 -8.46
CA THR A 36 -0.09 -6.94 -8.31
C THR A 36 -0.47 -6.53 -6.89
N ALA A 37 -1.44 -7.23 -6.29
CA ALA A 37 -1.86 -6.99 -4.91
C ALA A 37 -0.75 -7.30 -3.88
N TRP A 38 0.14 -8.27 -4.14
CA TRP A 38 1.29 -8.52 -3.28
C TRP A 38 2.31 -7.39 -3.36
N VAL A 39 2.61 -6.91 -4.58
CA VAL A 39 3.54 -5.79 -4.80
C VAL A 39 3.04 -4.55 -4.05
N ILE A 40 1.75 -4.22 -4.19
CA ILE A 40 1.13 -3.10 -3.46
C ILE A 40 1.25 -3.29 -1.94
N ARG A 41 0.91 -4.48 -1.41
CA ARG A 41 1.05 -4.77 0.03
C ARG A 41 2.49 -4.60 0.51
N ARG A 42 3.47 -5.02 -0.30
CA ARG A 42 4.89 -4.91 0.04
C ARG A 42 5.35 -3.45 0.04
N ALA A 43 4.96 -2.67 -0.95
CA ALA A 43 5.24 -1.24 -1.04
C ALA A 43 4.67 -0.47 0.17
N VAL A 44 3.41 -0.75 0.53
CA VAL A 44 2.77 -0.14 1.72
C VAL A 44 3.52 -0.53 3.00
N ALA A 45 3.85 -1.81 3.18
CA ALA A 45 4.59 -2.27 4.36
C ALA A 45 5.98 -1.63 4.46
N GLU A 46 6.68 -1.47 3.34
CA GLU A 46 7.98 -0.82 3.28
C GLU A 46 7.89 0.67 3.61
N PHE A 47 6.91 1.37 3.04
CA PHE A 47 6.64 2.77 3.35
C PHE A 47 6.38 2.97 4.85
N VAL A 48 5.50 2.16 5.44
CA VAL A 48 5.20 2.22 6.88
C VAL A 48 6.43 1.86 7.72
N ALA A 49 7.24 0.88 7.33
CA ALA A 49 8.44 0.54 8.08
C ALA A 49 9.50 1.67 8.03
N ARG A 50 9.67 2.32 6.89
CA ARG A 50 10.65 3.41 6.70
C ARG A 50 10.21 4.72 7.33
N HIS A 51 8.92 4.98 7.42
CA HIS A 51 8.38 6.28 7.81
C HIS A 51 7.42 6.28 8.99
N GLY A 52 6.99 5.13 9.51
CA GLY A 52 5.98 5.04 10.57
C GLY A 52 6.39 5.68 11.89
N ASN A 53 7.70 5.86 12.13
CA ASN A 53 8.24 6.56 13.29
C ASN A 53 8.65 8.01 12.99
N LYS A 54 8.52 8.48 11.75
CA LYS A 54 8.85 9.86 11.38
C LYS A 54 7.64 10.76 11.67
N HIS A 55 7.91 12.02 12.00
CA HIS A 55 6.82 12.98 12.11
C HIS A 55 6.13 13.11 10.76
N VAL A 56 4.82 13.33 10.76
CA VAL A 56 4.04 13.51 9.52
C VAL A 56 4.57 14.69 8.69
N ASP A 57 5.25 15.64 9.33
CA ASP A 57 5.94 16.77 8.67
C ASP A 57 7.15 16.35 7.82
N ASP A 58 7.76 15.19 8.12
CA ASP A 58 8.92 14.65 7.39
C ASP A 58 8.53 13.76 6.21
N LEU A 59 7.22 13.54 6.02
CA LEU A 59 6.69 12.81 4.88
C LEU A 59 6.53 13.77 3.70
N PRO A 60 6.85 13.38 2.46
CA PRO A 60 6.54 14.16 1.26
C PRO A 60 5.04 14.13 0.93
N LEU A 61 4.18 14.11 1.94
CA LEU A 61 2.74 14.11 1.83
C LEU A 61 2.24 15.49 2.24
N LYS A 62 1.57 16.19 1.32
CA LYS A 62 0.93 17.46 1.66
C LYS A 62 -0.17 17.18 2.69
N ARG A 63 -0.05 17.79 3.88
CA ARG A 63 -1.19 17.84 4.81
C ARG A 63 -2.35 18.50 4.07
N PRO A 64 -3.54 17.88 4.03
CA PRO A 64 -4.72 18.60 3.57
C PRO A 64 -4.85 19.83 4.46
N GLY A 65 -4.84 21.02 3.86
CA GLY A 65 -5.15 22.25 4.59
C GLY A 65 -6.53 22.14 5.25
N PRO A 66 -6.81 22.93 6.29
CA PRO A 66 -8.11 22.90 6.94
C PRO A 66 -9.19 23.07 5.87
N ARG A 67 -10.07 22.07 5.77
CA ARG A 67 -11.18 22.07 4.83
C ARG A 67 -12.04 23.27 5.21
N ALA A 68 -11.99 24.33 4.41
CA ALA A 68 -12.91 25.45 4.55
C ALA A 68 -14.33 24.87 4.40
N ALA A 69 -15.10 24.94 5.48
CA ALA A 69 -16.48 24.50 5.53
C ALA A 69 -17.37 25.46 4.75
#